data_AF-E9I5U2-F1
#
_entry.id   AF-E9I5U2-F1
#
_cell.length_a   1.000
_cell.length_b   1.000
_cell.length_c   1.000
_cell.angle_alpha   90.00
_cell.angle_beta   90.00
_cell.angle_gamma   90.00
#
_symmetry.space_group_name_H-M   'P 1'
#
loop_
_entity.id
_entity.type
_entity.pdbx_description
1 polymer ?
#
loop_
_entity_poly.entity_id
_entity_poly.type
_entity_poly.pdbx_seq_one_letter_code
_entity_poly.pdbx_strand_id
1 'polypeptide(L)'
;PTKEMLWYPSVHCTMHDLSLKITQILFHYLPAYVMDLFMLATGKRTKWVRLYTKADKAFVPFEFFTTHQWRFISDNPIHLSKEMTTEDQEMFYFDVRKINWQSYFENYILGIRQLVFKDDPTTLPLARSNLERYIHFKGLIRL
;
A
#
# COMPACT_ATOMS: atom_id res chain seq x y z
N PRO A 1 -5.84 3.65 -8.72
CA PRO A 1 -6.93 2.74 -8.26
C PRO A 1 -7.00 1.51 -9.17
N THR A 2 -7.34 0.33 -8.65
CA THR A 2 -7.56 -0.90 -9.42
C THR A 2 -9.04 -1.14 -9.67
N LYS A 3 -9.41 -1.86 -10.74
CA LYS A 3 -10.82 -2.16 -11.03
C LYS A 3 -11.46 -3.08 -9.97
N GLU A 4 -10.67 -3.96 -9.37
CA GLU A 4 -11.08 -4.96 -8.35
C GLU A 4 -11.15 -4.38 -6.93
N MET A 5 -11.06 -3.06 -6.77
CA MET A 5 -11.10 -2.40 -5.47
C MET A 5 -12.47 -2.56 -4.81
N LEU A 6 -12.48 -3.07 -3.57
CA LEU A 6 -13.70 -3.34 -2.79
C LEU A 6 -14.06 -2.23 -1.80
N TRP A 7 -13.08 -1.43 -1.41
CA TRP A 7 -13.21 -0.40 -0.37
C TRP A 7 -12.33 0.79 -0.72
N TYR A 8 -12.61 1.95 -0.13
CA TYR A 8 -11.66 3.06 -0.19
C TYR A 8 -10.35 2.65 0.52
N PRO A 9 -9.18 2.78 -0.12
CA PRO A 9 -7.91 2.42 0.50
C PRO A 9 -7.56 3.44 1.59
N SER A 10 -7.53 2.98 2.84
CA SER A 10 -7.08 3.77 3.99
C SER A 10 -6.05 3.00 4.80
N VAL A 11 -5.20 3.75 5.51
CA VAL A 11 -4.24 3.22 6.47
C VAL A 11 -4.54 3.87 7.81
N HIS A 12 -4.67 3.05 8.86
CA HIS A 12 -4.81 3.50 10.23
C HIS A 12 -3.65 2.95 11.05
N CYS A 13 -2.87 3.84 11.64
CA CYS A 13 -1.76 3.49 12.52
C CYS A 13 -2.13 3.89 13.95
N THR A 14 -1.83 3.02 14.91
CA THR A 14 -2.08 3.24 16.33
C THR A 14 -0.92 2.70 17.14
N MET A 15 -0.66 3.31 18.30
CA MET A 15 0.36 2.86 19.26
C MET A 15 -0.22 1.91 20.31
N HIS A 16 -1.52 1.63 20.25
CA HIS A 16 -2.23 0.80 21.22
C HIS A 16 -2.66 -0.53 20.62
N ASP A 17 -2.07 -1.63 21.09
CA ASP A 17 -2.35 -2.99 20.61
C ASP A 17 -3.83 -3.37 20.69
N LEU A 18 -4.51 -2.96 21.75
CA LEU A 18 -5.94 -3.24 21.92
C LEU A 18 -6.77 -2.56 20.82
N SER A 19 -6.46 -1.30 20.53
CA SER A 19 -7.12 -0.56 19.45
C SER A 19 -6.85 -1.20 18.09
N LEU A 20 -5.62 -1.64 17.85
CA LEU A 20 -5.25 -2.34 16.62
C LEU A 20 -6.05 -3.63 16.46
N LYS A 21 -6.10 -4.47 17.50
CA LYS A 21 -6.82 -5.75 17.49
C LYS A 21 -8.32 -5.57 17.29
N ILE A 22 -8.93 -4.60 17.95
CA ILE A 22 -10.36 -4.28 17.76
C ILE A 22 -10.63 -3.88 16.31
N THR A 23 -9.82 -2.98 15.74
CA THR A 23 -9.95 -2.54 14.34
C THR A 23 -9.75 -3.71 13.37
N GLN A 24 -8.76 -4.58 13.59
CA GLN A 24 -8.54 -5.78 12.78
C GLN A 24 -9.75 -6.73 12.84
N ILE A 25 -10.31 -6.99 14.02
CA ILE A 25 -11.48 -7.85 14.15
C ILE A 25 -12.67 -7.24 13.40
N LEU A 26 -12.96 -5.95 13.62
CA LEU A 26 -14.15 -5.29 13.07
C LEU A 26 -14.09 -5.07 11.56
N PHE A 27 -12.93 -4.70 11.02
CA PHE A 27 -12.81 -4.28 9.62
C PHE A 27 -12.12 -5.30 8.72
N HIS A 28 -11.42 -6.31 9.26
CA HIS A 28 -10.82 -7.38 8.47
C HIS A 28 -11.55 -8.71 8.67
N TYR A 29 -11.52 -9.26 9.89
CA TYR A 29 -11.98 -10.63 10.14
C TYR A 29 -13.49 -10.78 10.12
N LEU A 30 -14.25 -9.87 10.77
CA LEU A 30 -15.70 -9.95 10.81
C LEU A 30 -16.31 -9.90 9.39
N PRO A 31 -15.94 -8.95 8.49
CA PRO A 31 -16.40 -8.96 7.11
C PRO A 31 -15.93 -10.21 6.35
N ALA A 32 -14.71 -10.69 6.59
CA ALA A 32 -14.18 -11.88 5.94
C ALA A 32 -14.98 -13.15 6.29
N TYR A 33 -15.36 -13.33 7.56
CA TYR A 33 -16.21 -14.44 7.98
C TYR A 33 -17.61 -14.37 7.38
N VAL A 34 -18.22 -13.17 7.34
CA VAL A 34 -19.51 -12.96 6.68
C VAL A 34 -19.45 -13.34 5.20
N MET A 35 -18.40 -12.90 4.50
CA MET A 35 -18.20 -13.20 3.09
C MET A 35 -17.93 -14.69 2.84
N ASP A 36 -17.11 -15.33 3.68
CA ASP A 36 -16.85 -16.77 3.58
C ASP A 36 -18.11 -17.61 3.90
N LEU A 37 -18.94 -17.19 4.86
CA LEU A 37 -20.23 -17.84 5.14
C LEU A 37 -21.18 -17.75 3.95
N PHE A 38 -21.27 -16.59 3.31
CA PHE A 38 -22.06 -16.41 2.08
C PHE A 38 -21.53 -17.27 0.93
N MET A 39 -20.21 -17.36 0.77
CA MET A 39 -19.59 -18.23 -0.23
C MET A 39 -19.93 -19.70 0.04
N LEU A 40 -19.82 -20.15 1.30
CA LEU A 40 -20.18 -21.51 1.69
C LEU A 40 -21.65 -21.81 1.40
N ALA A 41 -22.56 -20.89 1.78
CA ALA A 41 -24.00 -21.02 1.53
C ALA A 41 -24.35 -21.07 0.04
N THR A 42 -23.53 -20.47 -0.83
CA THR A 42 -23.70 -20.48 -2.29
C THR A 42 -22.87 -21.56 -2.99
N GLY A 43 -22.29 -22.51 -2.24
CA GLY A 43 -21.48 -23.61 -2.79
C GLY A 43 -20.13 -23.18 -3.37
N LYS A 44 -19.66 -21.97 -3.06
CA LYS A 44 -18.39 -21.40 -3.51
C LYS A 44 -17.28 -21.64 -2.48
N ARG A 45 -16.03 -21.66 -2.95
CA ARG A 45 -14.85 -21.82 -2.08
C ARG A 45 -14.58 -20.58 -1.25
N THR A 46 -14.41 -20.74 0.06
CA THR A 46 -14.01 -19.68 0.99
C THR A 46 -12.56 -19.24 0.75
N LYS A 47 -12.27 -17.96 0.95
CA LYS A 47 -10.94 -17.39 0.71
C LYS A 47 -10.61 -16.17 1.57
N TRP A 48 -11.60 -15.47 2.13
CA TRP A 48 -11.40 -14.14 2.71
C TRP A 48 -10.66 -14.21 4.05
N VAL A 49 -11.01 -15.13 4.94
CA VAL A 49 -10.30 -15.30 6.22
C VAL A 49 -8.85 -15.70 5.97
N ARG A 50 -8.62 -16.58 4.98
CA ARG A 50 -7.27 -17.01 4.58
C ARG A 50 -6.44 -15.84 4.04
N LEU A 51 -7.05 -14.93 3.28
CA LEU A 51 -6.39 -13.73 2.77
C LEU A 51 -5.87 -12.85 3.92
N TYR A 52 -6.73 -12.49 4.86
CA TYR A 52 -6.33 -11.66 6.01
C TYR A 52 -5.35 -12.35 6.95
N THR A 53 -5.49 -13.66 7.16
CA THR A 53 -4.50 -14.45 7.93
C THR A 53 -3.11 -14.37 7.29
N LYS A 54 -3.03 -14.38 5.95
CA LYS A 54 -1.77 -14.22 5.22
C LYS A 54 -1.22 -12.80 5.34
N ALA A 55 -2.10 -11.79 5.25
CA ALA A 55 -1.72 -10.40 5.41
C ALA A 55 -1.16 -10.13 6.81
N ASP A 56 -1.84 -10.57 7.87
CA ASP A 56 -1.37 -10.37 9.26
C ASP A 56 -0.01 -11.01 9.49
N LYS A 57 0.22 -12.23 9.00
CA LYS A 57 1.55 -12.89 9.07
C LYS A 57 2.63 -12.09 8.35
N ALA A 58 2.28 -11.46 7.23
CA ALA A 58 3.21 -10.59 6.51
C ALA A 58 3.47 -9.29 7.28
N PHE A 59 2.51 -8.79 8.07
CA PHE A 59 2.65 -7.57 8.87
C PHE A 59 3.47 -7.72 10.15
N VAL A 60 3.53 -8.91 10.75
CA VAL A 60 4.36 -9.17 11.95
C VAL A 60 5.79 -8.63 11.84
N PRO A 61 6.59 -8.94 10.80
CA PRO A 61 7.94 -8.39 10.68
C PRO A 61 7.95 -6.87 10.42
N PHE A 62 6.92 -6.31 9.77
CA PHE A 62 6.86 -4.88 9.50
C PHE A 62 6.65 -4.05 10.77
N GLU A 63 5.97 -4.61 11.78
CA GLU A 63 5.69 -3.91 13.05
C GLU A 63 6.96 -3.33 13.66
N PHE A 64 8.04 -4.11 13.74
CA PHE A 64 9.32 -3.64 14.27
C PHE A 64 9.84 -2.41 13.50
N PHE A 65 9.80 -2.44 12.18
CA PHE A 65 10.31 -1.36 11.35
C PHE A 65 9.41 -0.12 11.35
N THR A 66 8.10 -0.27 11.50
CA THR A 66 7.14 0.85 11.40
C THR A 66 6.83 1.52 12.73
N THR A 67 7.03 0.85 13.86
CA THR A 67 6.71 1.36 15.21
C THR A 67 7.91 1.96 15.95
N HIS A 68 9.13 1.74 15.44
CA HIS A 68 10.35 2.27 16.03
C HIS A 68 10.83 3.53 15.30
N GLN A 69 11.49 4.41 16.04
CA GLN A 69 12.16 5.57 15.45
C GLN A 69 13.54 5.17 14.93
N TRP A 70 13.81 5.58 13.70
CA TRP A 70 15.07 5.30 13.03
C TRP A 70 15.73 6.62 12.69
N ARG A 71 16.95 6.82 13.20
CA ARG A 71 17.81 7.93 12.78
C ARG A 71 18.83 7.40 11.78
N PHE A 72 18.55 7.63 10.50
CA PHE A 72 19.51 7.33 9.43
C PHE A 72 20.45 8.53 9.28
N ILE A 73 21.72 8.35 9.65
CA ILE A 73 22.78 9.32 9.39
C ILE A 73 23.49 8.88 8.11
N SER A 74 23.48 9.72 7.07
CA SER A 74 24.01 9.39 5.74
C SER A 74 24.87 10.52 5.21
N ASP A 75 25.97 10.80 5.92
CA ASP A 75 26.88 11.88 5.56
C ASP A 75 27.86 11.44 4.46
N ASN A 76 28.22 10.15 4.41
CA ASN A 76 29.22 9.63 3.47
C ASN A 76 28.89 9.92 1.99
N PRO A 77 27.66 9.69 1.48
CA PRO A 77 27.33 10.02 0.10
C PRO A 77 27.38 11.53 -0.19
N ILE A 78 27.08 12.36 0.82
CA ILE A 78 27.15 13.82 0.71
C ILE A 78 28.61 14.28 0.63
N HIS A 79 29.49 13.70 1.46
CA HIS A 79 30.92 13.98 1.42
C HIS A 79 31.55 13.52 0.10
N LEU A 80 31.26 12.28 -0.31
CA LEU A 80 31.75 11.74 -1.58
C LEU A 80 31.34 12.64 -2.76
N SER A 81 30.08 13.06 -2.81
CA SER A 81 29.60 13.98 -3.85
C SER A 81 30.33 15.32 -3.88
N LYS A 82 30.86 15.81 -2.75
CA LYS A 82 31.61 17.08 -2.71
C LYS A 82 33.06 16.92 -3.19
N GLU A 83 33.62 15.73 -3.03
CA GLU A 83 35.01 15.42 -3.43
C GLU A 83 35.11 15.00 -4.90
N MET A 84 34.02 14.55 -5.50
CA MET A 84 33.97 14.18 -6.91
C MET A 84 34.08 15.39 -7.84
N THR A 85 34.76 15.20 -8.95
CA THR A 85 34.78 16.16 -10.05
C THR A 85 33.39 16.32 -10.67
N THR A 86 33.16 17.40 -11.41
CA THR A 86 31.90 17.61 -12.11
C THR A 86 31.64 16.48 -13.11
N GLU A 87 32.67 16.03 -13.80
CA GLU A 87 32.61 14.92 -14.76
C GLU A 87 32.14 13.63 -14.09
N ASP A 88 32.68 13.29 -12.92
CA ASP A 88 32.30 12.09 -12.18
C ASP A 88 30.87 12.20 -11.62
N GLN A 89 30.47 13.39 -11.14
CA GLN A 89 29.10 13.63 -10.67
C GLN A 89 28.04 13.51 -11.77
N GLU A 90 28.41 13.77 -13.03
CA GLU A 90 27.56 13.57 -14.19
C GLU A 90 27.58 12.12 -14.69
N MET A 91 28.73 11.46 -14.59
CA MET A 91 28.90 10.06 -14.98
C MET A 91 28.16 9.10 -14.04
N PHE A 92 28.17 9.37 -12.72
CA PHE A 92 27.60 8.49 -11.70
C PHE A 92 26.29 9.03 -11.11
N TYR A 93 25.20 8.30 -11.33
CA TYR A 93 23.86 8.66 -10.85
C TYR A 93 23.59 8.17 -9.42
N PHE A 94 24.15 8.86 -8.42
CA PHE A 94 23.88 8.53 -7.01
C PHE A 94 23.29 9.71 -6.20
N ASP A 95 23.19 10.91 -6.78
CA ASP A 95 22.46 12.03 -6.16
C ASP A 95 20.95 11.87 -6.33
N VAL A 96 20.30 11.32 -5.32
CA VAL A 96 18.85 11.09 -5.28
C VAL A 96 18.02 12.38 -5.35
N ARG A 97 18.61 13.56 -5.10
CA ARG A 97 17.91 14.85 -5.19
C ARG A 97 17.63 15.26 -6.63
N LYS A 98 18.43 14.75 -7.59
CA LYS A 98 18.24 15.00 -9.03
C LYS A 98 17.08 14.16 -9.62
N ILE A 99 16.54 13.20 -8.87
CA ILE A 99 15.43 12.36 -9.32
C ILE A 99 14.15 13.20 -9.38
N ASN A 100 13.46 13.17 -10.52
CA ASN A 100 12.07 13.61 -10.58
C ASN A 100 11.19 12.58 -9.86
N TRP A 101 11.01 12.78 -8.55
CA TRP A 101 10.27 11.87 -7.69
C TRP A 101 8.82 11.69 -8.13
N GLN A 102 8.20 12.73 -8.68
CA GLN A 102 6.82 12.64 -9.16
C GLN A 102 6.70 11.65 -10.31
N SER A 103 7.50 11.81 -11.37
CA SER A 103 7.51 10.88 -12.51
C SER A 103 7.97 9.48 -12.10
N TYR A 104 8.93 9.39 -11.17
CA TYR A 104 9.37 8.10 -10.64
C TYR A 104 8.21 7.34 -9.99
N PHE A 105 7.48 7.97 -9.06
CA PHE A 105 6.35 7.32 -8.38
C PHE A 105 5.17 7.05 -9.32
N GLU A 106 4.91 7.93 -10.28
CA GLU A 106 3.88 7.70 -11.30
C GLU A 106 4.19 6.43 -12.11
N ASN A 107 5.40 6.34 -12.66
CA ASN A 107 5.85 5.16 -13.41
C ASN A 107 5.86 3.90 -12.55
N TYR A 108 6.31 4.00 -11.30
CA TYR A 108 6.31 2.91 -10.34
C TYR A 108 4.89 2.37 -10.08
N ILE A 109 3.92 3.26 -9.81
CA ILE A 109 2.53 2.88 -9.54
C ILE A 109 1.87 2.28 -10.79
N LEU A 110 2.11 2.86 -11.97
CA LEU A 110 1.65 2.31 -13.25
C LEU A 110 2.26 0.93 -13.52
N GLY A 111 3.55 0.75 -13.21
CA GLY A 111 4.24 -0.53 -13.29
C GLY A 111 3.63 -1.58 -12.37
N ILE A 112 3.36 -1.26 -11.10
CA ILE A 112 2.65 -2.16 -10.17
C ILE A 112 1.30 -2.58 -10.75
N ARG A 113 0.53 -1.62 -11.25
CA ARG A 113 -0.79 -1.88 -11.83
C ARG A 113 -0.70 -2.88 -12.99
N GLN A 114 0.19 -2.64 -13.95
CA GLN A 114 0.28 -3.46 -15.15
C GLN A 114 0.96 -4.81 -14.90
N LEU A 115 2.01 -4.86 -14.08
CA LEU A 115 2.88 -6.04 -13.94
C LEU A 115 2.51 -6.90 -12.74
N VAL A 116 2.21 -6.29 -11.59
CA VAL A 116 1.88 -7.03 -10.35
C VAL A 116 0.39 -7.37 -10.35
N PHE A 117 -0.47 -6.38 -10.57
CA PHE A 117 -1.92 -6.59 -10.56
C PHE A 117 -2.46 -7.08 -11.89
N LYS A 118 -1.68 -7.02 -12.97
CA LYS A 118 -2.13 -7.39 -14.33
C LYS A 118 -3.43 -6.67 -14.72
N ASP A 119 -3.57 -5.42 -14.27
CA ASP A 119 -4.75 -4.60 -14.50
C ASP A 119 -4.49 -3.66 -15.69
N ASP A 120 -5.23 -3.90 -16.79
CA ASP A 120 -5.02 -3.21 -18.05
C ASP A 120 -5.24 -1.68 -17.93
N PRO A 121 -4.44 -0.83 -18.60
CA PRO A 121 -4.64 0.60 -18.60
C PRO A 121 -6.03 1.06 -19.04
N THR A 122 -6.68 0.32 -19.94
CA THR A 122 -8.05 0.62 -20.42
C THR A 122 -9.11 0.55 -19.32
N THR A 123 -8.84 -0.14 -18.20
CA THR A 123 -9.78 -0.24 -17.07
C THR A 123 -9.68 0.96 -16.11
N LEU A 124 -8.76 1.90 -16.36
CA LEU A 124 -8.52 3.05 -15.49
C LEU A 124 -9.75 3.96 -15.32
N PRO A 125 -10.58 4.24 -16.34
CA PRO A 125 -11.81 5.02 -16.16
C PRO A 125 -12.79 4.34 -15.19
N LEU A 126 -12.97 3.02 -15.29
CA LEU A 126 -13.80 2.25 -14.35
C LEU A 126 -13.22 2.30 -12.93
N ALA A 127 -11.90 2.09 -12.80
CA ALA A 127 -11.25 2.14 -11.51
C ALA A 127 -11.36 3.51 -10.82
N ARG A 128 -11.34 4.61 -11.60
CA ARG A 128 -11.59 5.97 -11.11
C ARG A 128 -13.05 6.16 -10.69
N SER A 129 -14.01 5.72 -11.50
CA SER A 129 -15.44 5.76 -11.15
C SER A 129 -15.74 5.00 -9.84
N ASN A 130 -15.16 3.80 -9.69
CA ASN A 130 -15.26 3.03 -8.45
C ASN A 130 -14.68 3.80 -7.26
N LEU A 131 -13.50 4.43 -7.42
CA LEU A 131 -12.88 5.23 -6.37
C LEU A 131 -13.79 6.37 -5.91
N GLU A 132 -14.34 7.15 -6.83
CA GLU A 132 -15.27 8.25 -6.50
C GLU A 132 -16.47 7.75 -5.70
N ARG A 133 -17.08 6.63 -6.12
CA ARG A 133 -18.18 6.00 -5.38
C ARG A 133 -17.80 5.68 -3.94
N TYR A 134 -16.62 5.11 -3.72
CA TYR A 134 -16.16 4.77 -2.37
C TYR A 134 -15.76 5.99 -1.54
N ILE A 135 -15.25 7.05 -2.16
CA ILE A 135 -14.99 8.33 -1.48
C ILE A 135 -16.29 8.91 -0.94
N HIS A 136 -17.34 8.97 -1.77
CA HIS A 136 -18.65 9.45 -1.35
C HIS A 136 -19.25 8.58 -0.24
N PHE A 137 -19.18 7.26 -0.39
CA PHE A 137 -19.65 6.32 0.63
C PHE A 137 -18.92 6.51 1.97
N LYS A 138 -17.59 6.66 1.94
CA LYS A 138 -16.78 6.93 3.12
C LYS A 138 -17.21 8.24 3.81
N GLY A 139 -17.37 9.31 3.03
CA GLY A 139 -17.82 10.61 3.55
C GLY A 139 -19.19 10.56 4.25
N LEU A 140 -20.12 9.73 3.76
CA LEU A 140 -21.44 9.54 4.37
C LEU A 140 -21.38 8.83 5.73
N ILE A 141 -20.46 7.88 5.88
CA ILE A 141 -20.37 7.02 7.08
C ILE A 141 -19.45 7.63 8.15
N ARG A 142 -18.74 8.74 7.83
CA ARG A 142 -17.76 9.40 8.72
C ARG A 142 -16.69 8.44 9.27
N LEU A 143 -16.37 7.40 8.50
CA LEU A 143 -15.19 6.54 8.69
C LEU A 143 -13.99 7.07 7.89
#